data_AF-A0A2M8QWK1-F1
#
_entry.id   AF-A0A2M8QWK1-F1
#
_cell.length_a   1.000
_cell.length_b   1.000
_cell.length_c   1.000
_cell.angle_alpha   90.00
_cell.angle_beta   90.00
_cell.angle_gamma   90.00
#
_symmetry.space_group_name_H-M   'P 1'
#
loop_
_entity.id
_entity.type
_entity.pdbx_description
1 polymer ?
#
loop_
_entity_poly.entity_id
_entity_poly.type
_entity_poly.pdbx_seq_one_letter_code
_entity_poly.pdbx_strand_id
1 'polypeptide(L)'
;PGKQPIYTKTTDKRILKLLDKPPPQGFARWTGPLLAEALGDVDVQYVWRFLRSHKIDLVARKSWCESNDPNFTAKAADVVGLYVAPPAKAIVLCVDEKPSIQALERAQGYLKLPNGRALTGQSHDYK
;
A
#
# COMPACT_ATOMS: atom_id res chain seq x y z
N PRO A 1 -10.49 36.45 -12.98
CA PRO A 1 -9.14 35.91 -13.25
C PRO A 1 -8.48 35.41 -11.93
N GLY A 2 -8.17 34.12 -11.83
CA GLY A 2 -7.58 33.53 -10.62
C GLY A 2 -6.08 33.81 -10.46
N LYS A 3 -5.53 33.52 -9.28
CA LYS A 3 -4.09 33.62 -9.01
C LYS A 3 -3.32 32.72 -9.98
N GLN A 4 -2.28 33.26 -10.61
CA GLN A 4 -1.45 32.47 -11.52
C GLN A 4 -0.75 31.32 -10.76
N PRO A 5 -0.58 30.14 -11.40
CA PRO A 5 0.10 29.02 -10.78
C PRO A 5 1.56 29.38 -10.45
N ILE A 6 1.96 29.12 -9.20
CA ILE A 6 3.35 29.34 -8.73
C ILE A 6 4.30 28.33 -9.39
N TYR A 7 3.84 27.09 -9.52
CA TYR A 7 4.61 25.98 -10.08
C TYR A 7 4.14 25.65 -11.49
N THR A 8 5.08 25.27 -12.35
CA THR A 8 4.85 25.08 -13.79
C THR A 8 5.24 23.67 -14.22
N LYS A 9 5.00 23.35 -15.50
CA LYS A 9 5.45 22.07 -16.11
C LYS A 9 6.96 21.83 -15.99
N THR A 10 7.75 22.88 -15.78
CA THR A 10 9.19 22.75 -15.52
C THR A 10 9.45 22.17 -14.14
N THR A 11 8.67 22.58 -13.14
CA THR A 11 8.70 22.01 -11.78
C THR A 11 8.30 20.54 -11.81
N ASP A 12 7.23 20.20 -12.53
CA ASP A 12 6.75 18.82 -12.71
C ASP A 12 7.85 17.90 -13.26
N LYS A 13 8.55 18.34 -14.31
CA LYS A 13 9.68 17.59 -14.89
C LYS A 13 10.83 17.41 -13.90
N ARG A 14 11.08 18.38 -13.02
CA ARG A 14 12.11 18.26 -11.97
C ARG A 14 11.72 17.21 -10.93
N ILE A 15 10.44 17.15 -10.53
CA ILE A 15 9.94 16.12 -9.61
C ILE A 15 10.14 14.73 -10.23
N LEU A 16 9.73 14.52 -11.47
CA LEU A 16 9.90 13.23 -12.16
C LEU A 16 11.38 12.83 -12.29
N LYS A 17 12.24 13.76 -12.70
CA LYS A 17 13.68 13.50 -12.83
C LYS A 17 14.36 13.13 -11.50
N LEU A 18 13.80 13.58 -10.37
CA LEU A 18 14.28 13.19 -9.03
C LEU A 18 13.83 11.79 -8.65
N LEU A 19 12.60 11.41 -9.02
CA LEU A 19 12.09 10.06 -8.79
C LEU A 19 12.88 8.97 -9.53
N ASP A 20 13.47 9.31 -10.68
CA ASP A 20 14.35 8.39 -11.44
C ASP A 20 15.72 8.16 -10.77
N LYS A 21 16.06 8.92 -9.72
CA LYS A 21 17.32 8.78 -9.00
C LYS A 21 17.14 7.96 -7.72
N PRO A 22 18.21 7.33 -7.20
CA PRO A 22 18.15 6.73 -5.87
C PRO A 22 17.84 7.81 -4.81
N PRO A 23 17.11 7.44 -3.74
CA PRO A 23 16.91 8.33 -2.61
C PRO A 23 18.25 8.70 -1.94
N PRO A 24 18.29 9.80 -1.16
CA PRO A 24 19.50 10.22 -0.46
C PRO A 24 20.01 9.12 0.49
N GLN A 25 21.31 9.13 0.76
CA GLN A 25 21.94 8.15 1.65
C GLN A 25 21.25 8.14 3.03
N GLY A 26 20.99 6.95 3.55
CA GLY A 26 20.26 6.75 4.81
C GLY A 26 18.75 6.58 4.65
N PHE A 27 18.20 6.81 3.44
CA PHE A 27 16.79 6.58 3.14
C PHE A 27 16.61 5.41 2.18
N ALA A 28 15.68 4.52 2.48
CA ALA A 28 15.37 3.38 1.63
C ALA A 28 14.53 3.74 0.38
N ARG A 29 13.88 4.92 0.39
CA ARG A 29 12.93 5.35 -0.65
C ARG A 29 12.71 6.86 -0.63
N TRP A 30 12.14 7.39 -1.70
CA TRP A 30 11.63 8.76 -1.73
C TRP A 30 10.36 8.92 -0.87
N THR A 31 10.21 10.09 -0.27
CA THR A 31 8.98 10.54 0.40
C THR A 31 8.65 11.96 -0.08
N GLY A 32 7.41 12.42 0.13
CA GLY A 32 7.04 13.80 -0.23
C GLY A 32 7.96 14.86 0.41
N PRO A 33 8.23 14.80 1.73
CA PRO A 33 9.18 15.71 2.38
C PRO A 33 10.59 15.64 1.78
N LEU A 34 11.12 14.43 1.52
CA LEU A 34 12.46 14.27 0.93
C LEU A 34 12.55 14.87 -0.48
N LEU A 35 11.49 14.74 -1.27
CA LEU A 35 11.44 15.35 -2.61
C LEU A 35 11.40 16.87 -2.53
N ALA A 36 10.60 17.42 -1.60
CA ALA A 36 10.52 18.87 -1.39
C ALA A 36 11.86 19.44 -0.93
N GLU A 37 12.53 18.78 0.02
CA GLU A 37 13.87 19.15 0.50
C GLU A 37 14.91 19.06 -0.61
N ALA A 38 14.91 18.00 -1.40
CA ALA A 38 15.83 17.83 -2.53
C ALA A 38 15.59 18.85 -3.66
N LEU A 39 14.37 19.38 -3.79
CA LEU A 39 14.04 20.44 -4.74
C LEU A 39 14.38 21.84 -4.19
N GLY A 40 14.22 22.05 -2.89
CA GLY A 40 14.55 23.29 -2.18
C GLY A 40 13.56 24.44 -2.36
N ASP A 41 12.90 24.52 -3.52
CA ASP A 41 11.96 25.61 -3.90
C ASP A 41 10.50 25.15 -4.04
N VAL A 42 10.22 23.86 -3.82
CA VAL A 42 8.90 23.26 -4.04
C VAL A 42 8.28 22.84 -2.72
N ASP A 43 7.09 23.36 -2.43
CA ASP A 43 6.33 23.02 -1.23
C ASP A 43 5.88 21.55 -1.25
N VAL A 44 5.96 20.89 -0.10
CA VAL A 44 5.60 19.48 0.07
C VAL A 44 4.15 19.18 -0.34
N GLN A 45 3.21 20.11 -0.13
CA GLN A 45 1.82 19.95 -0.54
C GLN A 45 1.66 19.97 -2.05
N TYR A 46 2.49 20.75 -2.75
CA TYR A 46 2.51 20.72 -4.20
C TYR A 46 3.04 19.39 -4.72
N VAL A 47 4.13 18.87 -4.14
CA VAL A 47 4.66 17.54 -4.46
C VAL A 47 3.56 16.48 -4.30
N TRP A 48 2.86 16.44 -3.18
CA TRP A 48 1.77 15.49 -2.98
C TRP A 48 0.63 15.65 -3.97
N ARG A 49 0.25 16.89 -4.30
CA ARG A 49 -0.79 17.16 -5.30
C ARG A 49 -0.38 16.66 -6.69
N PHE A 50 0.86 16.92 -7.08
CA PHE A 50 1.45 16.45 -8.33
C PHE A 50 1.47 14.91 -8.40
N LEU A 51 1.98 14.24 -7.37
CA LEU A 51 2.05 12.78 -7.34
C LEU A 51 0.65 12.14 -7.45
N ARG A 52 -0.35 12.68 -6.74
CA ARG A 52 -1.74 12.23 -6.84
C ARG A 52 -2.33 12.43 -8.24
N SER A 53 -2.10 13.59 -8.88
CA SER A 53 -2.61 13.82 -10.24
C SER A 53 -1.97 12.91 -11.27
N HIS A 54 -0.72 12.48 -11.02
CA HIS A 54 0.00 11.51 -11.84
C HIS A 54 -0.19 10.04 -11.43
N LYS A 55 -1.01 9.78 -10.39
CA LYS A 55 -1.23 8.43 -9.82
C LYS A 55 0.07 7.71 -9.43
N ILE A 56 1.06 8.46 -8.94
CA ILE A 56 2.33 7.93 -8.46
C ILE A 56 2.22 7.73 -6.95
N ASP A 57 2.39 6.48 -6.51
CA ASP A 57 2.50 6.12 -5.09
C ASP A 57 3.96 5.86 -4.73
N LEU A 58 4.54 6.71 -3.88
CA LEU A 58 5.92 6.53 -3.38
C LEU A 58 6.02 5.36 -2.38
N VAL A 59 4.91 5.07 -1.71
CA VAL A 59 4.77 4.00 -0.72
C VAL A 59 3.47 3.28 -0.99
N ALA A 60 3.45 2.44 -2.03
CA ALA A 60 2.31 1.56 -2.24
C ALA A 60 2.30 0.49 -1.12
N ARG A 61 1.51 0.73 -0.07
CA ARG A 61 1.04 -0.31 0.84
C ARG A 61 -0.41 -0.57 0.45
N LYS A 62 -0.62 -1.48 -0.50
CA LYS A 62 -1.97 -1.95 -0.83
C LYS A 62 -2.26 -3.14 0.08
N SER A 63 -3.08 -2.93 1.12
CA SER A 63 -3.66 -4.06 1.84
C SER A 63 -4.73 -4.67 0.94
N TRP A 64 -4.56 -5.94 0.57
CA TRP A 64 -5.48 -6.67 -0.30
C TRP A 64 -6.67 -7.27 0.47
N CYS A 65 -6.80 -6.96 1.77
CA CYS A 65 -7.83 -7.57 2.60
C CYS A 65 -9.26 -7.19 2.17
N GLU A 66 -9.42 -6.12 1.38
CA GLU A 66 -10.73 -5.63 0.94
C GLU A 66 -10.68 -5.20 -0.54
N SER A 67 -11.63 -5.70 -1.34
CA SER A 67 -11.80 -5.34 -2.75
C SER A 67 -13.19 -4.78 -2.98
N ASN A 68 -13.27 -3.62 -3.65
CA ASN A 68 -14.53 -3.00 -4.07
C ASN A 68 -15.02 -3.49 -5.45
N ASP A 69 -14.39 -4.54 -6.01
CA ASP A 69 -14.85 -5.13 -7.26
C ASP A 69 -16.16 -5.91 -7.03
N PRO A 70 -17.28 -5.55 -7.68
CA PRO A 70 -18.55 -6.27 -7.54
C PRO A 70 -18.44 -7.76 -7.88
N ASN A 71 -17.48 -8.14 -8.72
CA ASN A 71 -17.22 -9.52 -9.13
C ASN A 71 -16.09 -10.19 -8.32
N PHE A 72 -15.65 -9.59 -7.20
CA PHE A 72 -14.53 -10.11 -6.41
C PHE A 72 -14.72 -11.57 -6.02
N THR A 73 -15.90 -11.92 -5.48
CA THR A 73 -16.19 -13.29 -5.02
C THR A 73 -16.07 -14.32 -6.14
N ALA A 74 -16.59 -14.01 -7.33
CA ALA A 74 -16.52 -14.93 -8.48
C ALA A 74 -15.05 -15.14 -8.92
N LYS A 75 -14.29 -14.05 -9.06
CA LYS A 75 -12.87 -14.11 -9.44
C LYS A 75 -12.02 -14.82 -8.39
N ALA A 76 -12.29 -14.58 -7.11
CA ALA A 76 -11.61 -15.26 -6.02
C ALA A 76 -11.90 -16.77 -6.03
N ALA A 77 -13.16 -17.15 -6.27
CA ALA A 77 -13.55 -18.56 -6.40
C ALA A 77 -12.84 -19.25 -7.57
N ASP A 78 -12.68 -18.58 -8.72
CA ASP A 78 -11.94 -19.13 -9.86
C ASP A 78 -10.47 -19.43 -9.51
N VAL A 79 -9.80 -18.52 -8.80
CA VAL A 79 -8.40 -18.71 -8.36
C VAL A 79 -8.30 -19.80 -7.29
N VAL A 80 -9.20 -19.80 -6.30
CA VAL A 80 -9.25 -20.85 -5.27
C VAL A 80 -9.56 -22.22 -5.89
N GLY A 81 -10.40 -22.25 -6.92
CA GLY A 81 -10.73 -23.45 -7.69
C GLY A 81 -9.51 -24.14 -8.27
N LEU A 82 -8.47 -23.39 -8.66
CA LEU A 82 -7.20 -23.96 -9.13
C LEU A 82 -6.47 -24.76 -8.06
N TYR A 83 -6.65 -24.43 -6.78
CA TYR A 83 -6.08 -25.18 -5.65
C TYR A 83 -6.93 -26.39 -5.27
N VAL A 84 -8.26 -26.27 -5.34
CA VAL A 84 -9.19 -27.33 -4.94
C VAL A 84 -9.31 -28.41 -6.01
N ALA A 85 -9.34 -28.03 -7.28
CA ALA A 85 -9.50 -28.91 -8.43
C ALA A 85 -8.53 -28.48 -9.55
N PRO A 86 -7.22 -28.78 -9.41
CA PRO A 86 -6.25 -28.40 -10.41
C PRO A 86 -6.53 -29.08 -11.76
N PRO A 87 -6.33 -28.40 -12.90
CA PRO A 87 -6.56 -29.00 -14.21
C PRO A 87 -5.63 -30.20 -14.47
N ALA A 88 -6.16 -31.21 -15.16
CA ALA A 88 -5.39 -32.41 -15.47
C ALA A 88 -4.17 -32.09 -16.35
N LYS A 89 -2.99 -32.59 -15.95
CA LYS A 89 -1.70 -32.38 -16.65
C LYS A 89 -1.28 -30.90 -16.76
N ALA A 90 -1.79 -30.01 -15.90
CA ALA A 90 -1.36 -28.62 -15.85
C ALA A 90 -0.37 -28.36 -14.71
N ILE A 91 0.52 -27.39 -14.92
CA ILE A 91 1.36 -26.82 -13.88
C ILE A 91 0.69 -25.52 -13.43
N VAL A 92 0.32 -25.43 -12.16
CA VAL A 92 -0.21 -24.19 -11.57
C VAL A 92 0.94 -23.49 -10.84
N LEU A 93 1.34 -22.32 -11.36
CA LEU A 93 2.35 -21.48 -10.74
C LEU A 93 1.67 -20.44 -9.86
N CYS A 94 1.87 -20.56 -8.55
CA CYS A 94 1.31 -19.65 -7.56
C CYS A 94 2.39 -18.73 -7.02
N VAL A 95 2.19 -17.43 -7.19
CA VAL A 95 3.05 -16.39 -6.60
C VAL A 95 2.21 -15.64 -5.60
N ASP A 96 2.46 -15.89 -4.32
CA ASP A 96 1.86 -15.13 -3.23
C ASP A 96 2.86 -14.07 -2.78
N GLU A 97 2.46 -12.81 -2.82
CA GLU A 97 3.19 -11.77 -2.11
C GLU A 97 2.85 -11.93 -0.64
N LYS A 98 3.72 -12.62 0.11
CA LYS A 98 3.63 -12.59 1.57
C LYS A 98 4.17 -11.23 2.02
N PRO A 99 3.31 -10.25 2.39
CA PRO A 99 3.83 -9.02 2.94
C PRO A 99 4.65 -9.43 4.16
N SER A 100 5.82 -8.83 4.32
CA SER A 100 6.68 -9.03 5.49
C SER A 100 5.98 -8.48 6.74
N ILE A 101 4.93 -9.16 7.18
CA ILE A 101 4.44 -9.13 8.53
C ILE A 101 5.20 -10.28 9.17
N GLN A 102 6.17 -9.91 9.99
CA GLN A 102 6.61 -10.82 11.04
C GLN A 102 5.33 -11.22 11.76
N ALA A 103 5.02 -12.51 11.84
CA ALA A 103 3.91 -12.98 12.66
C ALA A 103 4.31 -12.75 14.13
N LEU A 104 4.29 -11.49 14.56
CA LEU A 104 4.24 -11.14 15.96
C LEU A 104 2.97 -11.78 16.51
N GLU A 105 3.06 -12.22 17.76
CA GLU A 105 1.97 -12.90 18.45
C GLU A 105 0.64 -12.18 18.20
N ARG A 106 -0.43 -12.95 17.96
CA ARG A 106 -1.77 -12.36 17.86
C ARG A 106 -2.04 -11.57 19.13
N ALA A 107 -2.63 -10.39 19.00
CA ALA A 107 -3.04 -9.63 20.17
C ALA A 107 -3.97 -10.51 21.02
N GLN A 108 -3.46 -10.99 22.15
CA GLN A 108 -4.23 -11.81 23.07
C GLN A 108 -5.08 -10.88 23.94
N GLY A 109 -6.39 -10.98 23.78
CA GLY A 109 -7.36 -10.22 24.53
C GLY A 109 -8.21 -11.11 25.43
N TYR A 110 -8.91 -10.49 26.36
CA TYR A 110 -9.92 -11.15 27.19
C TYR A 110 -11.30 -10.64 26.80
N LEU A 111 -12.18 -11.55 26.39
CA LEU A 111 -13.59 -11.23 26.24
C LEU A 111 -14.28 -11.48 27.59
N LYS A 112 -14.81 -10.43 28.21
CA LYS A 112 -15.67 -10.58 29.38
C LYS A 112 -17.10 -10.82 28.93
N LEU A 113 -17.62 -11.99 29.25
CA LEU A 113 -19.03 -12.30 29.04
C LEU A 113 -19.90 -11.58 30.09
N PRO A 114 -21.18 -11.31 29.80
CA PRO A 114 -22.10 -10.65 30.74
C PRO A 114 -22.23 -11.37 32.09
N ASN A 115 -21.93 -12.67 32.15
CA ASN A 115 -21.92 -13.48 33.37
C ASN A 115 -20.60 -13.38 34.18
N GLY A 116 -19.72 -12.44 33.84
CA GLY A 116 -18.46 -12.19 34.54
C GLY A 116 -17.32 -13.16 34.20
N ARG A 117 -17.56 -14.19 33.38
CA ARG A 117 -16.50 -15.10 32.92
C ARG A 117 -15.64 -14.43 31.85
N ALA A 118 -14.33 -14.47 32.04
CA ALA A 118 -13.38 -14.07 31.02
C ALA A 118 -12.98 -15.29 30.18
N LEU A 119 -13.03 -15.17 28.86
CA LEU A 119 -12.47 -16.13 27.92
C LEU A 119 -11.25 -15.52 27.26
N THR A 120 -10.19 -16.31 27.12
CA THR A 120 -9.03 -15.95 26.29
C THR A 120 -9.38 -16.18 24.82
N GLY A 121 -9.30 -15.11 24.03
CA GLY A 121 -9.52 -15.15 22.59
C GLY A 121 -8.30 -14.63 21.85
N GLN A 122 -8.08 -15.11 20.63
CA GLN A 122 -7.10 -14.53 19.72
C GLN A 122 -7.85 -13.58 18.78
N SER A 123 -7.43 -12.31 18.70
CA SER A 123 -7.94 -11.39 17.66
C SER A 123 -7.48 -11.85 16.27
N HIS A 124 -8.25 -11.54 15.24
CA HIS A 124 -7.82 -11.73 13.85
C HIS A 124 -6.74 -10.71 13.44
N ASP A 125 -6.59 -9.65 14.22
CA ASP A 125 -5.60 -8.60 14.01
C ASP A 125 -4.22 -9.01 14.55
N TYR A 126 -3.19 -8.76 13.73
CA TYR A 126 -1.78 -8.93 14.09
C TYR A 126 -1.24 -7.62 14.70
N LYS A 127 -0.32 -7.72 15.67
CA LYS A 127 0.42 -6.56 16.20
C LYS A 127 1.55 -6.15 15.26
#